data_AF-A0A536VCP6-F1
#
_entry.id   AF-A0A536VCP6-F1
#
_cell.length_a   1.000
_cell.length_b   1.000
_cell.length_c   1.000
_cell.angle_alpha   90.00
_cell.angle_beta   90.00
_cell.angle_gamma   90.00
#
_symmetry.space_group_name_H-M   'P 1'
#
loop_
_entity.id
_entity.type
_entity.pdbx_description
1 polymer ?
#
loop_
_entity_poly.entity_id
_entity_poly.type
_entity_poly.pdbx_seq_one_letter_code
_entity_poly.pdbx_strand_id
1 'polypeptide(L)'
;MQAPHYGDTLFQFYQEHYFSSVTGLMVSQHFGRVAQHADEAEVLRGGMLLSYGLHREAGEIFAQLIERGASPAVRDRAWFYLAKIRYQRGFMAEAEEAIARIENHLPADLDEERGLLKANLLMARADYAGAAAVLNGMTAKAGAGMYARFNLGVALIKSGDAARGNALLDELGKAPAASEEYRSLRDKANVALARISSACG
;
A
#
# COMPACT_ATOMS: atom_id res chain seq x y z
N MET A 1 26.57 1.22 19.92
CA MET A 1 26.50 2.69 19.86
C MET A 1 25.29 3.06 19.03
N GLN A 2 24.36 3.83 19.58
CA GLN A 2 23.20 4.35 18.82
C GLN A 2 23.72 5.20 17.65
N ALA A 3 23.18 5.02 16.45
CA ALA A 3 23.60 5.75 15.25
C ALA A 3 22.79 7.06 15.13
N PRO A 4 23.28 8.21 15.65
CA PRO A 4 22.48 9.43 15.77
C PRO A 4 22.00 9.95 14.40
N HIS A 5 22.80 9.80 13.34
CA HIS A 5 22.43 10.30 12.02
C HIS A 5 21.27 9.53 11.35
N TYR A 6 21.17 8.22 11.62
CA TYR A 6 20.02 7.43 11.16
C TYR A 6 18.77 7.76 11.99
N GLY A 7 18.95 7.92 13.31
CA GLY A 7 17.90 8.37 14.23
C GLY A 7 17.34 9.76 13.88
N ASP A 8 18.19 10.72 13.57
CA ASP A 8 17.81 12.09 13.15
C ASP A 8 17.03 12.07 11.84
N THR A 9 17.42 11.23 10.89
CA THR A 9 16.68 11.06 9.62
C THR A 9 15.27 10.53 9.88
N LEU A 10 15.15 9.48 10.71
CA LEU A 10 13.85 8.93 11.09
C LEU A 10 12.99 9.96 11.83
N PHE A 11 13.58 10.74 12.74
CA PHE A 11 12.89 11.80 13.47
C PHE A 11 12.32 12.88 12.54
N GLN A 12 13.07 13.30 11.51
CA GLN A 12 12.58 14.25 10.51
C GLN A 12 11.53 13.65 9.57
N PHE A 13 11.67 12.35 9.23
CA PHE A 13 10.68 11.61 8.45
C PHE A 13 9.32 11.54 9.17
N TYR A 14 9.31 11.22 10.47
CA TYR A 14 8.09 11.18 11.28
C TYR A 14 7.49 12.56 11.58
N GLN A 15 8.21 13.66 11.30
CA GLN A 15 7.67 15.02 11.33
C GLN A 15 7.23 15.52 9.95
N GLU A 16 7.09 14.64 8.96
CA GLU A 16 6.64 14.95 7.59
C GLU A 16 7.57 15.91 6.82
N HIS A 17 8.80 16.14 7.31
CA HIS A 17 9.82 16.91 6.61
C HIS A 17 10.55 16.05 5.56
N TYR A 18 9.81 15.52 4.58
CA TYR A 18 10.31 14.53 3.62
C TYR A 18 11.50 15.01 2.77
N PHE A 19 11.56 16.31 2.39
CA PHE A 19 12.65 16.88 1.58
C PHE A 19 13.95 17.04 2.40
N SER A 20 13.83 17.55 3.62
CA SER A 20 14.96 17.73 4.53
C SER A 20 15.52 16.39 4.99
N SER A 21 14.65 15.40 5.23
CA SER A 21 15.05 14.04 5.61
C SER A 21 15.74 13.30 4.47
N VAL A 22 15.27 13.38 3.22
CA VAL A 22 15.95 12.72 2.08
C VAL A 22 17.32 13.36 1.81
N THR A 23 17.41 14.68 1.84
CA THR A 23 18.67 15.40 1.58
C THR A 23 19.68 15.14 2.70
N GLY A 24 19.25 15.19 3.97
CA GLY A 24 20.09 14.88 5.12
C GLY A 24 20.57 13.42 5.14
N LEU A 25 19.71 12.48 4.72
CA LEU A 25 20.08 11.08 4.56
C LEU A 25 21.13 10.89 3.46
N MET A 26 20.94 11.49 2.29
CA MET A 26 21.88 11.41 1.17
C MET A 26 23.26 11.97 1.55
N VAL A 27 23.31 13.09 2.27
CA VAL A 27 24.57 13.63 2.82
C VAL A 27 25.21 12.65 3.81
N SER A 28 24.42 12.06 4.70
CA SER A 28 24.92 11.06 5.66
C SER A 28 25.44 9.80 4.97
N GLN A 29 24.80 9.36 3.87
CA GLN A 29 25.25 8.26 3.03
C GLN A 29 26.57 8.61 2.31
N HIS A 30 26.67 9.79 1.72
CA HIS A 30 27.89 10.27 1.05
C HIS A 30 29.11 10.26 1.99
N PHE A 31 28.92 10.63 3.24
CA PHE A 31 29.97 10.61 4.26
C PHE A 31 30.10 9.27 5.02
N GLY A 32 29.42 8.20 4.58
CA GLY A 32 29.51 6.87 5.21
C GLY A 32 28.94 6.79 6.63
N ARG A 33 28.15 7.77 7.08
CA ARG A 33 27.66 7.91 8.47
C ARG A 33 26.55 6.93 8.84
N VAL A 34 25.98 6.24 7.86
CA VAL A 34 24.90 5.24 8.02
C VAL A 34 25.31 3.86 7.53
N ALA A 35 26.61 3.57 7.42
CA ALA A 35 27.10 2.28 6.87
C ALA A 35 26.52 1.05 7.59
N GLN A 36 26.31 1.12 8.91
CA GLN A 36 25.70 0.04 9.71
C GLN A 36 24.20 -0.19 9.40
N HIS A 37 23.57 0.77 8.74
CA HIS A 37 22.16 0.76 8.33
C HIS A 37 22.03 0.98 6.83
N ALA A 38 23.02 0.58 6.02
CA ALA A 38 23.07 0.90 4.60
C ALA A 38 21.80 0.44 3.86
N ASP A 39 21.38 -0.81 4.03
CA ASP A 39 20.15 -1.34 3.45
C ASP A 39 18.89 -0.59 3.89
N GLU A 40 18.79 -0.29 5.18
CA GLU A 40 17.65 0.42 5.76
C GLU A 40 17.58 1.88 5.30
N ALA A 41 18.73 2.52 5.14
CA ALA A 41 18.85 3.85 4.57
C ALA A 41 18.41 3.88 3.10
N GLU A 42 18.74 2.85 2.30
CA GLU A 42 18.28 2.75 0.93
C GLU A 42 16.75 2.58 0.84
N VAL A 43 16.14 1.74 1.68
CA VAL A 43 14.68 1.58 1.74
C VAL A 43 14.01 2.91 2.06
N LEU A 44 14.53 3.61 3.07
CA LEU A 44 14.00 4.91 3.49
C LEU A 44 14.15 5.95 2.36
N ARG A 45 15.30 5.99 1.68
CA ARG A 45 15.51 6.88 0.53
C ARG A 45 14.54 6.58 -0.61
N GLY A 46 14.36 5.30 -0.97
CA GLY A 46 13.41 4.88 -1.99
C GLY A 46 11.97 5.28 -1.63
N GLY A 47 11.56 5.09 -0.37
CA GLY A 47 10.25 5.49 0.13
C GLY A 47 10.02 7.01 0.03
N MET A 48 11.01 7.83 0.42
CA MET A 48 10.91 9.29 0.32
C MET A 48 10.86 9.77 -1.14
N LEU A 49 11.65 9.19 -2.04
CA LEU A 49 11.61 9.49 -3.47
C LEU A 49 10.23 9.16 -4.07
N LEU A 50 9.64 8.03 -3.65
CA LEU A 50 8.30 7.65 -4.06
C LEU A 50 7.24 8.67 -3.61
N SER A 51 7.34 9.20 -2.39
CA SER A 51 6.45 10.26 -1.90
C SER A 51 6.55 11.56 -2.72
N TYR A 52 7.67 11.79 -3.42
CA TYR A 52 7.87 12.92 -4.35
C TYR A 52 7.52 12.60 -5.82
N GLY A 53 6.97 11.42 -6.10
CA GLY A 53 6.63 11.00 -7.46
C GLY A 53 7.85 10.60 -8.32
N LEU A 54 9.03 10.46 -7.71
CA LEU A 54 10.26 10.02 -8.37
C LEU A 54 10.28 8.49 -8.50
N HIS A 55 9.30 7.98 -9.25
CA HIS A 55 9.01 6.54 -9.38
C HIS A 55 10.16 5.76 -10.03
N ARG A 56 10.90 6.38 -10.96
CA ARG A 56 12.00 5.71 -11.66
C ARG A 56 13.17 5.47 -10.72
N GLU A 57 13.62 6.52 -10.06
CA GLU A 57 14.76 6.52 -9.14
C GLU A 57 14.47 5.62 -7.93
N ALA A 58 13.25 5.70 -7.37
CA ALA A 58 12.81 4.80 -6.32
C ALA A 58 12.83 3.34 -6.79
N GLY A 59 12.32 3.07 -8.00
CA GLY A 59 12.30 1.72 -8.58
C GLY A 59 13.71 1.13 -8.76
N GLU A 60 14.66 1.94 -9.23
CA GLU A 60 16.07 1.53 -9.39
C GLU A 60 16.70 1.15 -8.04
N ILE A 61 16.43 1.91 -6.97
CA ILE A 61 16.92 1.59 -5.61
C ILE A 61 16.37 0.26 -5.12
N PHE A 62 15.05 0.04 -5.24
CA PHE A 62 14.43 -1.20 -4.78
C PHE A 62 14.91 -2.42 -5.58
N ALA A 63 15.11 -2.28 -6.90
CA ALA A 63 15.69 -3.33 -7.73
C ALA A 63 17.11 -3.69 -7.28
N GLN A 64 17.97 -2.69 -7.01
CA GLN A 64 19.34 -2.91 -6.53
C GLN A 64 19.37 -3.59 -5.15
N LEU A 65 18.44 -3.24 -4.25
CA LEU A 65 18.30 -3.89 -2.95
C LEU A 65 17.99 -5.39 -3.08
N ILE A 66 17.13 -5.74 -4.05
CA ILE A 66 16.77 -7.12 -4.33
C ILE A 66 17.97 -7.87 -4.95
N GLU A 67 18.60 -7.29 -5.97
CA GLU A 67 19.70 -7.91 -6.72
C GLU A 67 20.94 -8.19 -5.84
N ARG A 68 21.25 -7.29 -4.90
CA ARG A 68 22.39 -7.46 -3.99
C ARG A 68 22.13 -8.45 -2.85
N GLY A 69 20.94 -9.04 -2.77
CA GLY A 69 20.59 -10.00 -1.73
C GLY A 69 20.49 -9.36 -0.34
N ALA A 70 19.82 -8.20 -0.23
CA ALA A 70 19.53 -7.58 1.05
C ALA A 70 18.79 -8.54 2.01
N SER A 71 18.80 -8.22 3.31
CA SER A 71 18.13 -9.06 4.32
C SER A 71 16.65 -9.34 3.98
N PRO A 72 16.06 -10.46 4.40
CA PRO A 72 14.68 -10.81 4.05
C PRO A 72 13.65 -9.69 4.34
N ALA A 73 13.78 -9.01 5.49
CA ALA A 73 12.91 -7.89 5.85
C ALA A 73 13.07 -6.67 4.93
N VAL A 74 14.29 -6.37 4.49
CA VAL A 74 14.55 -5.29 3.52
C VAL A 74 14.04 -5.67 2.14
N ARG A 75 14.30 -6.91 1.71
CA ARG A 75 13.90 -7.45 0.41
C ARG A 75 12.39 -7.47 0.24
N ASP A 76 11.64 -7.89 1.27
CA ASP A 76 10.18 -7.88 1.24
C ASP A 76 9.62 -6.45 1.09
N ARG A 77 10.21 -5.47 1.79
CA ARG A 77 9.85 -4.04 1.63
C ARG A 77 10.20 -3.51 0.24
N ALA A 78 11.34 -3.89 -0.32
CA ALA A 78 11.73 -3.52 -1.67
C ALA A 78 10.77 -4.10 -2.71
N TRP A 79 10.40 -5.38 -2.60
CA TRP A 79 9.38 -5.99 -3.46
C TRP A 79 8.01 -5.31 -3.34
N PHE A 80 7.59 -4.98 -2.11
CA PHE A 80 6.35 -4.26 -1.85
C PHE A 80 6.31 -2.90 -2.57
N TYR A 81 7.33 -2.06 -2.40
CA TYR A 81 7.35 -0.75 -3.06
C TYR A 81 7.51 -0.85 -4.58
N LEU A 82 8.26 -1.84 -5.07
CA LEU A 82 8.37 -2.10 -6.50
C LEU A 82 7.02 -2.51 -7.10
N ALA A 83 6.23 -3.33 -6.40
CA ALA A 83 4.86 -3.67 -6.78
C ALA A 83 3.97 -2.42 -6.83
N LYS A 84 4.04 -1.55 -5.81
CA LYS A 84 3.27 -0.29 -5.75
C LYS A 84 3.60 0.64 -6.91
N ILE A 85 4.89 0.81 -7.23
CA ILE A 85 5.34 1.60 -8.39
C ILE A 85 4.79 1.01 -9.70
N ARG A 86 4.91 -0.30 -9.90
CA ARG A 86 4.42 -0.99 -11.10
C ARG A 86 2.92 -0.83 -11.28
N TYR A 87 2.15 -1.02 -10.20
CA TYR A 87 0.71 -0.80 -10.18
C TYR A 87 0.33 0.64 -10.55
N GLN A 88 0.97 1.64 -9.94
CA GLN A 88 0.73 3.07 -10.24
C GLN A 88 1.03 3.43 -11.70
N ARG A 89 1.97 2.71 -12.34
CA ARG A 89 2.36 2.91 -13.74
C ARG A 89 1.56 2.06 -14.74
N GLY A 90 0.62 1.24 -14.26
CA GLY A 90 -0.21 0.37 -15.10
C GLY A 90 0.43 -0.98 -15.48
N PHE A 91 1.60 -1.31 -14.94
CA PHE A 91 2.30 -2.58 -15.15
C PHE A 91 1.72 -3.67 -14.24
N MET A 92 0.49 -4.10 -14.56
CA MET A 92 -0.31 -4.96 -13.68
C MET A 92 0.32 -6.35 -13.48
N ALA A 93 0.81 -6.98 -14.54
CA ALA A 93 1.42 -8.31 -14.47
C ALA A 93 2.69 -8.27 -13.61
N GLU A 94 3.54 -7.26 -13.84
CA GLU A 94 4.78 -7.09 -13.11
C GLU A 94 4.53 -6.72 -11.64
N ALA A 95 3.43 -6.03 -11.34
CA ALA A 95 3.01 -5.77 -9.97
C ALA A 95 2.57 -7.06 -9.26
N GLU A 96 1.79 -7.92 -9.92
CA GLU A 96 1.41 -9.24 -9.38
C GLU A 96 2.64 -10.12 -9.13
N GLU A 97 3.58 -10.17 -10.07
CA GLU A 97 4.84 -10.90 -9.91
C GLU A 97 5.63 -10.38 -8.70
N ALA A 98 5.74 -9.07 -8.52
CA ALA A 98 6.42 -8.48 -7.38
C ALA A 98 5.72 -8.84 -6.06
N ILE A 99 4.38 -8.77 -5.99
CA ILE A 99 3.61 -9.20 -4.82
C ILE A 99 3.87 -10.67 -4.49
N ALA A 100 3.95 -11.54 -5.49
CA ALA A 100 4.17 -12.98 -5.31
C ALA A 100 5.57 -13.32 -4.77
N ARG A 101 6.53 -12.39 -4.88
CA ARG A 101 7.90 -12.55 -4.33
C ARG A 101 8.02 -12.13 -2.86
N ILE A 102 7.01 -11.48 -2.30
CA ILE A 102 7.01 -11.04 -0.90
C ILE A 102 6.75 -12.25 0.00
N GLU A 103 7.66 -12.49 0.95
CA GLU A 103 7.53 -13.52 1.97
C GLU A 103 6.71 -12.99 3.17
N ASN A 104 7.09 -13.33 4.41
CA ASN A 104 6.35 -12.99 5.63
C ASN A 104 7.17 -12.09 6.58
N HIS A 105 8.00 -11.21 6.03
CA HIS A 105 8.86 -10.31 6.82
C HIS A 105 8.42 -8.84 6.77
N LEU A 106 7.25 -8.55 6.19
CA LEU A 106 6.69 -7.20 6.21
C LEU A 106 6.21 -6.82 7.63
N PRO A 107 6.43 -5.56 8.06
CA PRO A 107 5.69 -4.97 9.16
C PRO A 107 4.17 -5.04 8.94
N ALA A 108 3.40 -5.11 10.02
CA ALA A 108 1.95 -5.29 9.96
C ALA A 108 1.24 -4.26 9.06
N ASP A 109 1.63 -2.99 9.15
CA ASP A 109 1.04 -1.90 8.36
C ASP A 109 1.26 -2.10 6.85
N LEU A 110 2.46 -2.54 6.45
CA LEU A 110 2.78 -2.83 5.05
C LEU A 110 2.14 -4.12 4.58
N ASP A 111 1.94 -5.10 5.47
CA ASP A 111 1.23 -6.32 5.13
C ASP A 111 -0.27 -6.07 4.89
N GLU A 112 -0.88 -5.14 5.63
CA GLU A 112 -2.24 -4.67 5.35
C GLU A 112 -2.32 -3.96 3.99
N GLU A 113 -1.38 -3.04 3.71
CA GLU A 113 -1.33 -2.36 2.41
C GLU A 113 -1.05 -3.35 1.25
N ARG A 114 -0.22 -4.37 1.48
CA ARG A 114 0.01 -5.47 0.53
C ARG A 114 -1.29 -6.20 0.21
N GLY A 115 -2.11 -6.49 1.22
CA GLY A 115 -3.41 -7.13 1.04
C GLY A 115 -4.36 -6.30 0.16
N LEU A 116 -4.42 -4.98 0.41
CA LEU A 116 -5.22 -4.05 -0.41
C LEU A 116 -4.72 -4.02 -1.86
N LEU A 117 -3.40 -3.90 -2.06
CA LEU A 117 -2.80 -3.89 -3.39
C LEU A 117 -3.09 -5.18 -4.16
N LYS A 118 -2.93 -6.34 -3.50
CA LYS A 118 -3.27 -7.65 -4.07
C LYS A 118 -4.75 -7.71 -4.49
N ALA A 119 -5.67 -7.26 -3.63
CA ALA A 119 -7.09 -7.23 -3.96
C ALA A 119 -7.39 -6.31 -5.15
N ASN A 120 -6.74 -5.14 -5.24
CA ASN A 120 -6.89 -4.23 -6.36
C ASN A 120 -6.41 -4.84 -7.68
N LEU A 121 -5.27 -5.55 -7.67
CA LEU A 121 -4.76 -6.27 -8.84
C LEU A 121 -5.75 -7.34 -9.32
N LEU A 122 -6.30 -8.13 -8.38
CA LEU A 122 -7.33 -9.12 -8.67
C LEU A 122 -8.58 -8.49 -9.29
N MET A 123 -9.06 -7.38 -8.73
CA MET A 123 -10.19 -6.64 -9.30
C MET A 123 -9.88 -6.06 -10.69
N ALA A 124 -8.66 -5.59 -10.93
CA ALA A 124 -8.24 -5.02 -12.21
C ALA A 124 -8.28 -6.05 -13.36
N ARG A 125 -8.03 -7.33 -13.06
CA ARG A 125 -8.18 -8.44 -14.02
C ARG A 125 -9.54 -9.16 -13.95
N ALA A 126 -10.54 -8.54 -13.32
CA ALA A 126 -11.90 -9.05 -13.13
C ALA A 126 -12.01 -10.35 -12.30
N ASP A 127 -10.99 -10.69 -11.51
CA ASP A 127 -11.02 -11.79 -10.53
C ASP A 127 -11.66 -11.30 -9.22
N TYR A 128 -12.95 -11.00 -9.29
CA TYR A 128 -13.70 -10.44 -8.15
C TYR A 128 -13.88 -11.45 -7.01
N ALA A 129 -13.99 -12.74 -7.32
CA ALA A 129 -14.07 -13.80 -6.32
C ALA A 129 -12.76 -13.92 -5.53
N GLY A 130 -11.60 -13.90 -6.21
CA GLY A 130 -10.29 -13.85 -5.56
C GLY A 130 -10.10 -12.60 -4.71
N ALA A 131 -10.50 -11.43 -5.23
CA ALA A 131 -10.44 -10.18 -4.49
C ALA A 131 -11.29 -10.23 -3.21
N ALA A 132 -12.52 -10.73 -3.29
CA ALA A 132 -13.41 -10.89 -2.15
C ALA A 132 -12.82 -11.82 -1.09
N ALA A 133 -12.17 -12.92 -1.48
CA ALA A 133 -11.51 -13.84 -0.55
C ALA A 133 -10.38 -13.15 0.24
N VAL A 134 -9.51 -12.39 -0.44
CA VAL A 134 -8.43 -11.61 0.20
C VAL A 134 -9.01 -10.59 1.18
N LEU A 135 -9.97 -9.77 0.71
CA LEU A 135 -10.52 -8.68 1.49
C LEU A 135 -11.34 -9.17 2.68
N ASN A 136 -12.04 -10.29 2.55
CA ASN A 136 -12.78 -10.90 3.66
C ASN A 136 -11.86 -11.26 4.84
N GLY A 137 -10.68 -11.84 4.54
CA GLY A 137 -9.67 -12.14 5.56
C GLY A 137 -9.10 -10.89 6.24
N MET A 138 -9.04 -9.76 5.51
CA MET A 138 -8.61 -8.48 6.07
C MET A 138 -9.69 -7.87 6.97
N THR A 139 -10.94 -7.87 6.52
CA THR A 139 -12.07 -7.27 7.25
C THR A 139 -12.47 -8.03 8.52
N ALA A 140 -12.05 -9.29 8.65
CA ALA A 140 -12.26 -10.09 9.86
C ALA A 140 -11.42 -9.61 11.05
N LYS A 141 -10.37 -8.81 10.82
CA LYS A 141 -9.55 -8.22 11.88
C LYS A 141 -10.23 -6.97 12.45
N ALA A 142 -10.19 -6.81 13.78
CA ALA A 142 -10.68 -5.60 14.43
C ALA A 142 -9.90 -4.37 13.92
N GLY A 143 -10.63 -3.33 13.51
CA GLY A 143 -10.02 -2.11 12.97
C GLY A 143 -9.71 -2.10 11.48
N ALA A 144 -10.12 -3.12 10.71
CA ALA A 144 -9.91 -3.14 9.26
C ALA A 144 -10.30 -1.82 8.58
N GLY A 145 -9.43 -1.30 7.71
CA GLY A 145 -9.64 -0.02 7.05
C GLY A 145 -10.93 0.03 6.22
N MET A 146 -11.58 1.20 6.18
CA MET A 146 -12.84 1.39 5.43
C MET A 146 -12.68 1.08 3.93
N TYR A 147 -11.48 1.27 3.36
CA TYR A 147 -11.16 0.88 1.99
C TYR A 147 -11.25 -0.64 1.76
N ALA A 148 -10.80 -1.46 2.72
CA ALA A 148 -10.93 -2.91 2.62
C ALA A 148 -12.41 -3.34 2.59
N ARG A 149 -13.24 -2.73 3.45
CA ARG A 149 -14.69 -2.98 3.48
C ARG A 149 -15.38 -2.50 2.20
N PHE A 150 -15.04 -1.31 1.71
CA PHE A 150 -15.61 -0.77 0.47
C PHE A 150 -15.26 -1.67 -0.72
N ASN A 151 -13.98 -2.01 -0.87
CA ASN A 151 -13.52 -2.90 -1.94
C ASN A 151 -14.16 -4.29 -1.81
N LEU A 152 -14.38 -4.80 -0.60
CA LEU A 152 -15.06 -6.08 -0.39
C LEU A 152 -16.50 -6.01 -0.88
N GLY A 153 -17.21 -4.92 -0.58
CA GLY A 153 -18.59 -4.71 -1.04
C GLY A 153 -18.68 -4.72 -2.56
N VAL A 154 -17.79 -3.98 -3.23
CA VAL A 154 -17.68 -3.94 -4.69
C VAL A 154 -17.34 -5.32 -5.26
N ALA A 155 -16.36 -6.01 -4.70
CA ALA A 155 -15.93 -7.34 -5.14
C ALA A 155 -17.06 -8.37 -5.01
N LEU A 156 -17.80 -8.38 -3.89
CA LEU A 156 -18.93 -9.27 -3.65
C LEU A 156 -20.05 -9.06 -4.68
N ILE A 157 -20.42 -7.80 -4.95
CA ILE A 157 -21.45 -7.48 -5.96
C ILE A 157 -21.02 -7.98 -7.33
N LYS A 158 -19.77 -7.71 -7.71
CA LYS A 158 -19.22 -8.11 -9.02
C LYS A 158 -18.99 -9.61 -9.15
N SER A 159 -18.83 -10.33 -8.04
CA SER A 159 -18.74 -11.80 -8.01
C SER A 159 -20.10 -12.50 -7.85
N GLY A 160 -21.21 -11.77 -7.81
CA GLY A 160 -22.57 -12.32 -7.76
C GLY A 160 -23.25 -12.37 -6.39
N ASP A 161 -22.55 -12.00 -5.31
CA ASP A 161 -23.12 -11.87 -3.96
C ASP A 161 -23.56 -10.42 -3.69
N ALA A 162 -24.52 -9.96 -4.49
CA ALA A 162 -25.01 -8.58 -4.44
C ALA A 162 -25.67 -8.26 -3.09
N ALA A 163 -26.36 -9.22 -2.47
CA ALA A 163 -27.04 -9.02 -1.19
C ALA A 163 -26.05 -8.64 -0.09
N ARG A 164 -24.99 -9.44 0.08
CA ARG A 164 -23.96 -9.18 1.09
C ARG A 164 -23.16 -7.93 0.78
N GLY A 165 -22.79 -7.72 -0.49
CA GLY A 165 -22.03 -6.54 -0.87
C GLY A 165 -22.82 -5.24 -0.69
N ASN A 166 -24.11 -5.22 -0.99
CA ASN A 166 -24.98 -4.06 -0.75
C ASN A 166 -25.12 -3.76 0.74
N ALA A 167 -25.32 -4.79 1.59
CA ALA A 167 -25.40 -4.62 3.03
C ALA A 167 -24.12 -3.97 3.59
N LEU A 168 -22.95 -4.42 3.11
CA LEU A 168 -21.65 -3.88 3.53
C LEU A 168 -21.44 -2.43 3.09
N LEU A 169 -21.83 -2.08 1.86
CA LEU A 169 -21.73 -0.70 1.37
C LEU A 169 -22.73 0.25 2.06
N ASP A 170 -23.93 -0.24 2.41
CA ASP A 170 -24.93 0.52 3.16
C ASP A 170 -24.47 0.83 4.60
N GLU A 171 -23.85 -0.16 5.28
CA GLU A 171 -23.24 0.04 6.61
C GLU A 171 -22.15 1.13 6.55
N LEU A 172 -21.29 1.09 5.53
CA LEU A 172 -20.27 2.11 5.29
C LEU A 172 -20.88 3.49 4.99
N GLY A 173 -21.96 3.54 4.22
CA GLY A 173 -22.69 4.77 3.88
C GLY A 173 -23.29 5.49 5.09
N LYS A 174 -23.58 4.74 6.17
CA LYS A 174 -24.19 5.24 7.41
C LYS A 174 -23.19 5.53 8.52
N ALA A 175 -21.93 5.12 8.36
CA ALA A 175 -20.90 5.34 9.38
C ALA A 175 -20.61 6.84 9.60
N PRO A 176 -20.36 7.29 10.84
CA PRO A 176 -19.95 8.66 11.13
C PRO A 176 -18.66 9.02 10.39
N ALA A 177 -18.70 10.06 9.54
CA ALA A 177 -17.55 10.49 8.77
C ALA A 177 -16.78 11.59 9.51
N ALA A 178 -15.76 11.19 10.29
CA ALA A 178 -14.99 12.11 11.13
C ALA A 178 -13.91 12.92 10.38
N SER A 179 -13.54 12.51 9.16
CA SER A 179 -12.53 13.20 8.31
C SER A 179 -13.05 13.40 6.88
N GLU A 180 -12.37 14.26 6.13
CA GLU A 180 -12.67 14.51 4.71
C GLU A 180 -12.51 13.26 3.83
N GLU A 181 -11.52 12.42 4.15
CA GLU A 181 -11.34 11.11 3.53
C GLU A 181 -12.54 10.18 3.81
N TYR A 182 -13.06 10.17 5.05
CA TYR A 182 -14.28 9.43 5.39
C TYR A 182 -15.51 9.93 4.62
N ARG A 183 -15.64 11.24 4.40
CA ARG A 183 -16.74 11.81 3.61
C ARG A 183 -16.64 11.39 2.13
N SER A 184 -15.45 11.45 1.53
CA SER A 184 -15.23 11.02 0.15
C SER A 184 -15.56 9.55 -0.08
N LEU A 185 -15.18 8.67 0.84
CA LEU A 185 -15.43 7.23 0.72
C LEU A 185 -16.91 6.90 0.87
N ARG A 186 -17.62 7.56 1.81
CA ARG A 186 -19.06 7.44 1.98
C ARG A 186 -19.81 7.86 0.71
N ASP A 187 -19.42 8.99 0.12
CA ASP A 187 -20.05 9.48 -1.10
C ASP A 187 -19.81 8.52 -2.28
N LYS A 188 -18.62 7.91 -2.39
CA LYS A 188 -18.34 6.83 -3.36
C LYS A 188 -19.22 5.60 -3.15
N ALA A 189 -19.44 5.18 -1.90
CA ALA A 189 -20.33 4.06 -1.57
C ALA A 189 -21.78 4.35 -1.99
N ASN A 190 -22.27 5.54 -1.69
CA ASN A 190 -23.62 5.97 -2.08
C ASN A 190 -23.80 6.05 -3.60
N VAL A 191 -22.79 6.56 -4.32
CA VAL A 191 -22.80 6.58 -5.80
C VAL A 191 -22.78 5.18 -6.40
N ALA A 192 -21.99 4.27 -5.84
CA ALA A 192 -21.94 2.88 -6.29
C ALA A 192 -23.32 2.20 -6.12
N LEU A 193 -23.95 2.35 -4.95
CA LEU A 193 -25.29 1.83 -4.67
C LEU A 193 -26.35 2.41 -5.63
N ALA A 194 -26.33 3.73 -5.87
CA ALA A 194 -27.29 4.37 -6.76
C ALA A 194 -27.21 3.82 -8.20
N ARG A 195 -25.99 3.61 -8.72
CA ARG A 195 -25.77 3.06 -10.05
C ARG A 195 -26.25 1.62 -10.19
N ILE A 196 -26.06 0.81 -9.15
CA ILE A 196 -26.54 -0.57 -9.12
C ILE A 196 -28.07 -0.61 -9.12
N SER A 197 -28.72 0.20 -8.28
CA SER A 197 -30.17 0.31 -8.23
C SER A 197 -30.77 0.78 -9.55
N SER A 198 -30.13 1.71 -10.27
CA SER A 198 -30.58 2.17 -11.58
C SER A 198 -30.38 1.17 -12.72
N ALA A 199 -29.55 0.14 -12.53
CA ALA A 199 -29.28 -0.88 -13.56
C ALA A 199 -30.19 -2.12 -13.45
N CYS A 200 -30.92 -2.27 -12.34
CA CYS A 200 -31.85 -3.37 -12.09
C CYS A 200 -33.33 -2.96 -12.18
N GLY A 201 -33.63 -1.70 -12.49
CA GLY A 201 -34.99 -1.18 -12.72
C GLY A 201 -35.24 -0.94 -14.20
#